data_AF-A0AAE0G9M4-F1
#
_entry.id   AF-A0AAE0G9M4-F1
#
_cell.length_a   1.000
_cell.length_b   1.000
_cell.length_c   1.000
_cell.angle_alpha   90.00
_cell.angle_beta   90.00
_cell.angle_gamma   90.00
#
_symmetry.space_group_name_H-M   'P 1'
#
loop_
_entity.id
_entity.type
_entity.pdbx_description
1 polymer ?
#
loop_
_entity_poly.entity_id
_entity_poly.type
_entity_poly.pdbx_seq_one_letter_code
_entity_poly.pdbx_strand_id
1 'polypeptide(L)'
;MGSSLSVPTKELGPKHYCADQTDLEVKQIAQHLPWYGPEYSPHDVPNFYDIAGITENPKVFRKVIDIFVNRYKALGDKGPTRIAGFDARGFIFGPPIAAGLQIPFIMIRKVGKLPGVVATSGEYQTEYSTDESSIRIGSVSREDRVVLIDDLIATGGTALAGIRLVEAFGAEITEFAAIVSLPFMDGVKKIHEFDNGKFKDVSCFTLVDSDLIGPEMCANPPAGTPRVLAPEEVEKFLGKLRNFKRKESTSKPTPPASTGEAAAAPAAAATEEVKA
;
A
#
# COMPACT_ATOMS: atom_id res chain seq x y z
N MET A 1 -9.57 -12.89 21.82
CA MET A 1 -10.53 -12.90 20.70
C MET A 1 -9.78 -12.44 19.46
N GLY A 2 -9.20 -13.39 18.71
CA GLY A 2 -8.53 -13.08 17.45
C GLY A 2 -9.56 -13.13 16.34
N SER A 3 -10.03 -11.97 15.87
CA SER A 3 -10.64 -11.92 14.55
C SER A 3 -9.58 -12.35 13.54
N SER A 4 -9.89 -13.32 12.68
CA SER A 4 -8.98 -13.67 11.59
C SER A 4 -8.84 -12.44 10.69
N LEU A 5 -7.72 -11.71 10.83
CA LEU A 5 -7.37 -10.56 9.98
C LEU A 5 -6.93 -11.10 8.61
N SER A 6 -7.85 -11.76 7.93
CA SER A 6 -7.72 -12.23 6.56
C SER A 6 -8.80 -11.54 5.76
N VAL A 7 -8.40 -10.68 4.85
CA VAL A 7 -9.32 -10.02 3.92
C VAL A 7 -9.76 -11.04 2.88
N PRO A 8 -11.07 -11.08 2.50
CA PRO A 8 -11.53 -11.93 1.40
C PRO A 8 -10.72 -11.64 0.14
N THR A 9 -10.41 -12.66 -0.65
CA THR A 9 -9.64 -12.53 -1.90
C THR A 9 -10.57 -12.75 -3.09
N LYS A 10 -10.43 -11.92 -4.13
CA LYS A 10 -11.07 -12.09 -5.43
C LYS A 10 -10.04 -12.53 -6.46
N GLU A 11 -10.45 -13.43 -7.35
CA GLU A 11 -9.68 -13.80 -8.54
C GLU A 11 -10.15 -12.94 -9.70
N LEU A 12 -9.23 -12.12 -10.24
CA LEU A 12 -9.47 -11.26 -11.40
C LEU A 12 -9.19 -11.99 -12.72
N GLY A 13 -8.42 -13.06 -12.65
CA GLY A 13 -8.05 -13.95 -13.75
C GLY A 13 -7.10 -15.04 -13.25
N PRO A 14 -6.68 -15.98 -14.12
CA PRO A 14 -5.78 -17.05 -13.72
C PRO A 14 -4.54 -16.49 -13.03
N LYS A 15 -4.28 -16.92 -11.78
CA LYS A 15 -3.13 -16.48 -10.98
C LYS A 15 -3.06 -14.97 -10.70
N HIS A 16 -4.15 -14.23 -10.91
CA HIS A 16 -4.25 -12.82 -10.61
C HIS A 16 -5.32 -12.60 -9.54
N TYR A 17 -4.87 -12.22 -8.35
CA TYR A 17 -5.71 -12.05 -7.17
C TYR A 17 -5.62 -10.62 -6.62
N CYS A 18 -6.71 -10.14 -6.04
CA CYS A 18 -6.71 -8.94 -5.20
C CYS A 18 -7.52 -9.20 -3.93
N ALA A 19 -7.35 -8.36 -2.91
CA ALA A 19 -8.32 -8.32 -1.82
C ALA A 19 -9.70 -7.89 -2.36
N ASP A 20 -10.79 -8.26 -1.68
CA ASP A 20 -12.11 -7.79 -2.06
C ASP A 20 -12.20 -6.27 -1.84
N GLN A 21 -12.20 -5.50 -2.92
CA GLN A 21 -12.27 -4.03 -2.87
C GLN A 21 -13.59 -3.50 -2.28
N THR A 22 -14.60 -4.35 -2.05
CA THR A 22 -15.83 -4.00 -1.34
C THR A 22 -15.72 -4.12 0.18
N ASP A 23 -14.71 -4.84 0.67
CA ASP A 23 -14.43 -5.07 2.08
C ASP A 23 -14.15 -3.77 2.83
N LEU A 24 -14.69 -3.65 4.04
CA LEU A 24 -14.57 -2.44 4.85
C LEU A 24 -13.14 -2.19 5.30
N GLU A 25 -12.37 -3.24 5.58
CA GLU A 25 -11.00 -3.13 6.04
C GLU A 25 -10.09 -2.67 4.90
N VAL A 26 -10.29 -3.20 3.69
CA VAL A 26 -9.60 -2.73 2.46
C VAL A 26 -9.91 -1.27 2.17
N LYS A 27 -11.19 -0.86 2.24
CA LYS A 27 -11.60 0.55 2.06
C LYS A 27 -11.00 1.48 3.10
N GLN A 28 -10.93 1.04 4.36
CA GLN A 28 -10.29 1.81 5.43
C GLN A 28 -8.79 1.99 5.18
N ILE A 29 -8.09 0.96 4.69
CA ILE A 29 -6.68 1.08 4.33
C ILE A 29 -6.51 2.07 3.16
N ALA A 30 -7.37 1.98 2.14
CA ALA A 30 -7.34 2.87 0.98
C ALA A 30 -7.48 4.36 1.37
N GLN A 31 -8.32 4.68 2.36
CA GLN A 31 -8.51 6.05 2.88
C GLN A 31 -7.24 6.69 3.47
N HIS A 32 -6.20 5.89 3.74
CA HIS A 32 -4.91 6.35 4.25
C HIS A 32 -3.83 6.44 3.17
N LEU A 33 -4.18 6.28 1.89
CA LEU A 33 -3.26 6.45 0.77
C LEU A 33 -3.52 7.81 0.10
N PRO A 34 -2.86 8.89 0.53
CA PRO A 34 -2.91 10.14 -0.19
C PRO A 34 -2.26 10.00 -1.57
N TRP A 35 -2.67 10.85 -2.49
CA TRP A 35 -1.94 11.04 -3.73
C TRP A 35 -1.59 12.51 -3.95
N TYR A 36 -0.49 12.73 -4.66
CA TYR A 36 -0.03 14.06 -5.05
C TYR A 36 0.02 14.18 -6.57
N GLY A 37 -0.32 15.35 -7.09
CA GLY A 37 -0.16 15.65 -8.52
C GLY A 37 1.29 16.00 -8.88
N PRO A 38 1.61 16.16 -10.17
CA PRO A 38 2.97 16.35 -10.69
C PRO A 38 3.77 17.49 -10.02
N GLU A 39 3.10 18.58 -9.64
CA GLU A 39 3.74 19.73 -8.98
C GLU A 39 4.30 19.38 -7.60
N TYR A 40 3.69 18.42 -6.91
CA TYR A 40 4.01 18.05 -5.53
C TYR A 40 4.61 16.65 -5.39
N SER A 41 4.79 15.91 -6.49
CA SER A 41 5.41 14.58 -6.52
C SER A 41 6.85 14.61 -7.07
N PRO A 42 7.66 13.56 -6.83
CA PRO A 42 8.99 13.44 -7.41
C PRO A 42 8.99 12.94 -8.87
N HIS A 43 7.84 12.51 -9.39
CA HIS A 43 7.68 11.98 -10.74
C HIS A 43 6.49 12.64 -11.43
N ASP A 44 6.64 12.90 -12.73
CA ASP A 44 5.61 13.49 -13.58
C ASP A 44 4.54 12.46 -13.95
N VAL A 45 3.66 12.15 -12.99
CA VAL A 45 2.51 11.25 -13.15
C VAL A 45 1.25 11.93 -12.62
N PRO A 46 0.06 11.65 -13.19
CA PRO A 46 -1.18 12.31 -12.77
C PRO A 46 -1.45 12.20 -11.27
N ASN A 47 -1.27 10.97 -10.74
CA ASN A 47 -1.45 10.66 -9.34
C ASN A 47 -0.22 9.87 -8.85
N PHE A 48 0.58 10.46 -7.97
CA PHE A 48 1.62 9.75 -7.23
C PHE A 48 1.06 9.29 -5.88
N TYR A 49 0.78 7.99 -5.76
CA TYR A 49 0.27 7.39 -4.52
C TYR A 49 1.39 7.26 -3.49
N ASP A 50 1.24 7.94 -2.36
CA ASP A 50 2.26 8.02 -1.32
C ASP A 50 1.95 7.06 -0.17
N ILE A 51 2.78 6.02 -0.07
CA ILE A 51 2.67 5.01 0.99
C ILE A 51 2.97 5.55 2.39
N ALA A 52 3.50 6.77 2.51
CA ALA A 52 3.74 7.40 3.80
C ALA A 52 2.45 7.50 4.62
N GLY A 53 1.30 7.69 3.97
CA GLY A 53 0.01 7.73 4.67
C GLY A 53 -0.34 6.40 5.38
N ILE A 54 0.15 5.27 4.89
CA ILE A 54 0.08 3.98 5.60
C ILE A 54 1.11 3.96 6.73
N THR A 55 2.38 4.26 6.44
CA THR A 55 3.48 4.07 7.40
C THR A 55 3.44 5.04 8.59
N GLU A 56 2.94 6.25 8.38
CA GLU A 56 2.78 7.28 9.43
C GLU A 56 1.57 7.00 10.32
N ASN A 57 0.68 6.09 9.91
CA ASN A 57 -0.40 5.59 10.74
C ASN A 57 -0.07 4.19 11.28
N PRO A 58 0.45 4.06 12.53
CA PRO A 58 0.94 2.79 13.05
C PRO A 58 -0.14 1.69 13.11
N LYS A 59 -1.42 2.06 13.26
CA LYS A 59 -2.53 1.10 13.29
C LYS A 59 -2.79 0.51 11.90
N VAL A 60 -2.78 1.36 10.88
CA VAL A 60 -2.99 0.96 9.49
C VAL A 60 -1.79 0.17 9.00
N PHE A 61 -0.58 0.65 9.28
CA PHE A 61 0.63 -0.07 8.94
C PHE A 61 0.62 -1.48 9.56
N ARG A 62 0.34 -1.61 10.86
CA ARG A 62 0.24 -2.92 11.52
C ARG A 62 -0.79 -3.82 10.85
N LYS A 63 -1.96 -3.29 10.52
CA LYS A 63 -3.05 -4.02 9.86
C LYS A 63 -2.63 -4.56 8.50
N VAL A 64 -1.97 -3.74 7.66
CA VAL A 64 -1.42 -4.18 6.38
C VAL A 64 -0.44 -5.35 6.58
N ILE A 65 0.50 -5.22 7.52
CA ILE A 65 1.46 -6.31 7.83
C ILE A 65 0.73 -7.58 8.28
N ASP A 66 -0.23 -7.47 9.18
CA ASP A 66 -0.98 -8.63 9.70
C ASP A 66 -1.76 -9.36 8.59
N ILE A 67 -2.33 -8.63 7.62
CA ILE A 67 -3.01 -9.23 6.46
C ILE A 67 -2.06 -10.13 5.66
N PHE A 68 -0.88 -9.62 5.30
CA PHE A 68 0.12 -10.41 4.56
C PHE A 68 0.68 -11.57 5.38
N VAL A 69 0.98 -11.36 6.66
CA VAL A 69 1.46 -12.42 7.56
C VAL A 69 0.43 -13.53 7.68
N ASN A 70 -0.85 -13.21 7.86
CA ASN A 70 -1.91 -14.21 7.97
C ASN A 70 -2.14 -14.94 6.64
N ARG A 71 -2.10 -14.23 5.51
CA ARG A 71 -2.17 -14.82 4.17
C ARG A 71 -1.12 -15.91 3.99
N TYR A 72 0.14 -15.61 4.32
CA TYR A 72 1.23 -16.57 4.14
C TYR A 72 1.26 -17.67 5.20
N LYS A 73 0.82 -17.40 6.44
CA LYS A 73 0.62 -18.45 7.45
C LYS A 73 -0.45 -19.46 7.06
N ALA A 74 -1.52 -19.01 6.39
CA ALA A 74 -2.61 -19.88 5.95
C ALA A 74 -2.16 -20.93 4.92
N LEU A 75 -1.01 -20.74 4.26
CA LEU A 75 -0.43 -21.72 3.34
C LEU A 75 0.27 -22.90 4.06
N GLY A 76 0.52 -22.81 5.37
CA GLY A 76 1.18 -23.85 6.16
C GLY A 76 2.55 -24.22 5.58
N ASP A 77 2.81 -25.52 5.43
CA ASP A 77 4.08 -26.05 4.90
C ASP A 77 4.37 -25.63 3.44
N LYS A 78 3.33 -25.20 2.71
CA LYS A 78 3.46 -24.67 1.34
C LYS A 78 3.76 -23.16 1.32
N GLY A 79 3.81 -22.50 2.47
CA GLY A 79 4.11 -21.08 2.59
C GLY A 79 5.54 -20.72 2.16
N PRO A 80 5.85 -19.43 2.04
CA PRO A 80 7.16 -18.97 1.61
C PRO A 80 8.23 -19.29 2.66
N THR A 81 9.42 -19.53 2.16
CA THR A 81 10.65 -19.69 2.96
C THR A 81 11.47 -18.41 3.02
N ARG A 82 11.21 -17.44 2.13
CA ARG A 82 11.85 -16.12 2.10
C ARG A 82 10.88 -15.06 1.63
N ILE A 83 11.05 -13.84 2.15
CA ILE A 83 10.46 -12.63 1.57
C ILE A 83 11.59 -11.85 0.88
N ALA A 84 11.40 -11.43 -0.35
CA ALA A 84 12.34 -10.59 -1.07
C ALA A 84 11.67 -9.26 -1.43
N GLY A 85 12.20 -8.15 -0.89
CA GLY A 85 11.67 -6.81 -1.14
C GLY A 85 12.49 -6.07 -2.19
N PHE A 86 11.86 -5.13 -2.88
CA PHE A 86 12.54 -4.22 -3.82
C PHE A 86 12.98 -2.91 -3.14
N ASP A 87 14.15 -2.42 -3.54
CA ASP A 87 14.68 -1.13 -3.11
C ASP A 87 13.89 0.03 -3.77
N ALA A 88 13.29 0.98 -3.03
CA ALA A 88 13.34 1.13 -1.57
C ALA A 88 12.04 0.74 -0.87
N ARG A 89 10.88 0.86 -1.54
CA ARG A 89 9.59 0.86 -0.84
C ARG A 89 9.14 -0.55 -0.45
N GLY A 90 9.52 -1.58 -1.20
CA GLY A 90 9.42 -2.97 -0.75
C GLY A 90 10.15 -3.26 0.56
N PHE A 91 11.18 -2.47 0.94
CA PHE A 91 11.89 -2.62 2.22
C PHE A 91 11.09 -2.10 3.43
N ILE A 92 10.00 -1.38 3.19
CA ILE A 92 9.13 -0.90 4.26
C ILE A 92 8.22 -2.04 4.73
N PHE A 93 7.70 -2.84 3.80
CA PHE A 93 6.71 -3.88 4.09
C PHE A 93 7.32 -5.28 4.20
N GLY A 94 8.35 -5.59 3.41
CA GLY A 94 8.95 -6.93 3.39
C GLY A 94 9.57 -7.38 4.72
N PRO A 95 10.45 -6.59 5.37
CA PRO A 95 11.06 -6.97 6.64
C PRO A 95 10.06 -7.26 7.78
N PRO A 96 9.04 -6.42 8.07
CA PRO A 96 8.08 -6.75 9.12
C PRO A 96 7.22 -7.98 8.80
N ILE A 97 6.90 -8.25 7.52
CA ILE A 97 6.22 -9.49 7.12
C ILE A 97 7.12 -10.71 7.36
N ALA A 98 8.38 -10.65 6.91
CA ALA A 98 9.37 -11.71 7.11
C ALA A 98 9.58 -12.02 8.60
N ALA A 99 9.66 -10.97 9.43
CA ALA A 99 9.75 -11.09 10.88
C ALA A 99 8.51 -11.75 11.49
N GLY A 100 7.30 -11.38 11.05
CA GLY A 100 6.04 -12.00 11.49
C GLY A 100 5.88 -13.47 11.12
N LEU A 101 6.56 -13.90 10.05
CA LEU A 101 6.66 -15.28 9.56
C LEU A 101 7.88 -16.03 10.12
N GLN A 102 8.84 -15.33 10.72
CA GLN A 102 10.12 -15.87 11.19
C GLN A 102 10.95 -16.52 10.07
N ILE A 103 10.95 -15.90 8.89
CA ILE A 103 11.74 -16.33 7.73
C ILE A 103 12.70 -15.21 7.28
N PRO A 104 13.77 -15.52 6.52
CA PRO A 104 14.69 -14.50 6.03
C PRO A 104 14.03 -13.45 5.15
N PHE A 105 14.48 -12.20 5.30
CA PHE A 105 14.24 -11.13 4.36
C PHE A 105 15.46 -10.94 3.44
N ILE A 106 15.20 -10.87 2.13
CA ILE A 106 16.21 -10.70 1.09
C ILE A 106 16.05 -9.33 0.44
N MET A 107 17.18 -8.64 0.25
CA MET A 107 17.23 -7.35 -0.41
C MET A 107 17.46 -7.52 -1.91
N ILE A 108 16.51 -7.07 -2.73
CA ILE A 108 16.71 -6.80 -4.15
C ILE A 108 17.02 -5.31 -4.29
N ARG A 109 18.17 -4.95 -4.82
CA ARG A 109 18.63 -3.55 -4.91
C ARG A 109 19.05 -3.17 -6.31
N LYS A 110 19.01 -1.88 -6.61
CA LYS A 110 19.68 -1.33 -7.80
C LYS A 110 21.15 -1.77 -7.84
N VAL A 111 21.67 -2.02 -9.05
CA VAL A 111 23.08 -2.40 -9.25
C VAL A 111 24.02 -1.39 -8.58
N GLY A 112 25.08 -1.91 -7.95
CA GLY A 112 26.07 -1.10 -7.22
C GLY A 112 25.72 -0.79 -5.76
N LYS A 113 24.57 -1.25 -5.26
CA LYS A 113 24.15 -1.03 -3.85
C LYS A 113 24.35 -2.23 -2.91
N LEU A 114 24.64 -3.42 -3.44
CA LEU A 114 24.89 -4.64 -2.67
C LEU A 114 26.38 -4.98 -2.60
N PRO A 115 26.90 -5.41 -1.43
CA PRO A 115 28.25 -5.97 -1.34
C PRO A 115 28.30 -7.43 -1.81
N GLY A 116 29.50 -7.88 -2.18
CA GLY A 116 29.78 -9.26 -2.59
C GLY A 116 29.47 -9.54 -4.06
N VAL A 117 29.42 -10.82 -4.43
CA VAL A 117 29.05 -11.25 -5.78
C VAL A 117 27.54 -11.14 -5.94
N VAL A 118 27.09 -10.53 -7.03
CA VAL A 118 25.66 -10.27 -7.31
C VAL A 118 25.26 -10.79 -8.67
N ALA A 119 24.03 -11.27 -8.79
CA ALA A 119 23.34 -11.49 -10.07
C ALA A 119 22.48 -10.27 -10.39
N THR A 120 22.33 -9.95 -11.68
CA THR A 120 21.50 -8.82 -12.14
C THR A 120 20.31 -9.31 -12.96
N SER A 121 19.23 -8.52 -12.98
CA SER A 121 18.03 -8.79 -13.77
C SER A 121 18.21 -8.53 -15.27
N GLY A 122 19.30 -7.84 -15.64
CA GLY A 122 19.37 -7.03 -16.85
C GLY A 122 18.45 -5.81 -16.76
N GLU A 123 18.55 -4.92 -17.74
CA GLU A 123 17.74 -3.70 -17.83
C GLU A 123 16.25 -4.03 -18.00
N TYR A 124 15.39 -3.25 -17.35
CA TYR A 124 13.94 -3.30 -17.51
C TYR A 124 13.34 -1.88 -17.44
N GLN A 125 12.14 -1.73 -18.00
CA GLN A 125 11.41 -0.47 -17.98
C GLN A 125 10.47 -0.41 -16.77
N THR A 126 10.42 0.73 -16.10
CA THR A 126 9.42 1.11 -15.11
C THR A 126 8.41 2.08 -15.74
N GLU A 127 7.58 2.74 -14.93
CA GLU A 127 6.66 3.78 -15.38
C GLU A 127 7.40 5.03 -15.90
N TYR A 128 8.62 5.29 -15.41
CA TYR A 128 9.32 6.57 -15.62
C TYR A 128 10.84 6.44 -15.80
N SER A 129 11.41 5.24 -15.78
CA SER A 129 12.86 5.01 -15.90
C SER A 129 13.18 3.67 -16.56
N THR A 130 14.42 3.52 -17.03
CA THR A 130 15.05 2.21 -17.20
C THR A 130 15.88 1.94 -15.97
N ASP A 131 15.72 0.77 -15.37
CA ASP A 131 16.40 0.37 -14.14
C ASP A 131 17.01 -1.03 -14.29
N GLU A 132 17.95 -1.36 -13.41
CA GLU A 132 18.53 -2.70 -13.29
C GLU A 132 18.63 -3.07 -11.82
N SER A 133 18.11 -4.25 -11.49
CA SER A 133 18.05 -4.79 -10.13
C SER A 133 19.06 -5.91 -9.95
N SER A 134 19.47 -6.14 -8.71
CA SER A 134 20.48 -7.12 -8.34
C SER A 134 20.15 -7.79 -7.02
N ILE A 135 20.64 -9.02 -6.89
CA ILE A 135 20.51 -9.85 -5.69
C ILE A 135 21.85 -10.54 -5.41
N ARG A 136 22.25 -10.64 -4.15
CA ARG A 136 23.53 -11.25 -3.78
C ARG A 136 23.49 -12.76 -3.98
N ILE A 137 24.54 -13.33 -4.56
CA ILE A 137 24.69 -14.78 -4.72
C ILE A 137 24.63 -15.48 -3.35
N GLY A 138 23.89 -16.59 -3.29
CA GLY A 138 23.64 -17.35 -2.06
C GLY A 138 22.55 -16.77 -1.15
N SER A 139 21.89 -15.67 -1.55
CA SER A 139 20.72 -15.17 -0.80
C SER A 139 19.48 -16.05 -1.00
N VAL A 140 19.41 -16.74 -2.14
CA VAL A 140 18.35 -17.66 -2.54
C VAL A 140 18.99 -18.96 -3.02
N SER A 141 18.35 -20.09 -2.71
CA SER A 141 18.67 -21.46 -3.10
C SER A 141 17.50 -22.10 -3.82
N ARG A 142 17.73 -23.18 -4.57
CA ARG A 142 16.72 -23.84 -5.42
C ARG A 142 15.54 -24.41 -4.62
N GLU A 143 15.77 -24.71 -3.35
CA GLU A 143 14.78 -25.25 -2.41
C GLU A 143 13.83 -24.16 -1.88
N ASP A 144 14.09 -22.89 -2.20
CA ASP A 144 13.34 -21.78 -1.67
C ASP A 144 12.05 -21.54 -2.41
N ARG A 145 11.05 -21.17 -1.62
CA ARG A 145 9.81 -20.53 -2.05
C ARG A 145 9.84 -19.07 -1.66
N VAL A 146 9.80 -18.17 -2.63
CA VAL A 146 10.03 -16.74 -2.44
C VAL A 146 8.76 -15.96 -2.73
N VAL A 147 8.37 -15.09 -1.80
CA VAL A 147 7.43 -14.00 -2.08
C VAL A 147 8.23 -12.76 -2.44
N LEU A 148 7.95 -12.19 -3.60
CA LEU A 148 8.46 -10.89 -4.03
C LEU A 148 7.48 -9.81 -3.57
N ILE A 149 7.96 -8.73 -2.97
CA ILE A 149 7.07 -7.66 -2.47
C ILE A 149 7.57 -6.27 -2.78
N ASP A 150 6.68 -5.44 -3.31
CA ASP A 150 6.87 -4.00 -3.44
C ASP A 150 5.66 -3.24 -2.87
N ASP A 151 5.74 -1.92 -2.85
CA ASP A 151 4.63 -1.10 -2.39
C ASP A 151 3.50 -1.01 -3.41
N LEU A 152 3.84 -0.93 -4.70
CA LEU A 152 2.88 -0.73 -5.78
C LEU A 152 3.26 -1.56 -7.02
N ILE A 153 2.26 -2.07 -7.73
CA ILE A 153 2.42 -2.58 -9.10
C ILE A 153 1.72 -1.66 -10.11
N ALA A 154 2.51 -1.15 -11.05
CA ALA A 154 2.06 -0.34 -12.16
C ALA A 154 2.30 -1.06 -13.48
N THR A 155 3.46 -0.87 -14.12
CA THR A 155 3.77 -1.53 -15.40
C THR A 155 4.09 -3.02 -15.26
N GLY A 156 4.46 -3.48 -14.07
CA GLY A 156 4.91 -4.85 -13.81
C GLY A 156 6.41 -5.10 -14.11
N GLY A 157 7.15 -4.10 -14.59
CA GLY A 157 8.57 -4.26 -14.95
C GLY A 157 9.46 -4.65 -13.77
N THR A 158 9.32 -3.99 -12.64
CA THR A 158 10.06 -4.31 -11.40
C THR A 158 9.74 -5.73 -10.91
N ALA A 159 8.45 -6.09 -10.91
CA ALA A 159 8.01 -7.43 -10.53
C ALA A 159 8.66 -8.51 -11.41
N LEU A 160 8.61 -8.32 -12.73
CA LEU A 160 9.20 -9.22 -13.71
C LEU A 160 10.73 -9.34 -13.54
N ALA A 161 11.42 -8.23 -13.25
CA ALA A 161 12.85 -8.25 -12.97
C ALA A 161 13.19 -9.13 -11.76
N GLY A 162 12.42 -9.02 -10.67
CA GLY A 162 12.56 -9.88 -9.50
C GLY A 162 12.22 -11.35 -9.79
N ILE A 163 11.17 -11.61 -10.55
CA ILE A 163 10.78 -12.98 -10.96
C ILE A 163 11.91 -13.64 -11.75
N ARG A 164 12.48 -12.94 -12.74
CA ARG A 164 13.60 -13.44 -13.54
C ARG A 164 14.85 -13.66 -12.70
N LEU A 165 15.13 -12.76 -11.75
CA LEU A 165 16.23 -12.94 -10.80
C LEU A 165 16.05 -14.21 -9.99
N VAL A 166 14.91 -14.39 -9.31
CA VAL A 166 14.65 -15.58 -8.48
C VAL A 166 14.67 -16.87 -9.31
N GLU A 167 14.09 -16.84 -10.52
CA GLU A 167 14.12 -17.97 -11.46
C GLU A 167 15.55 -18.37 -11.87
N ALA A 168 16.46 -17.40 -12.02
CA ALA A 168 17.87 -17.70 -12.32
C ALA A 168 18.59 -18.46 -11.18
N PHE A 169 18.09 -18.37 -9.94
CA PHE A 169 18.56 -19.21 -8.81
C PHE A 169 17.88 -20.57 -8.77
N GLY A 170 16.91 -20.84 -9.65
CA GLY A 170 16.11 -22.05 -9.70
C GLY A 170 15.13 -22.21 -8.53
N ALA A 171 14.82 -21.12 -7.83
CA ALA A 171 13.85 -21.09 -6.75
C ALA A 171 12.43 -20.92 -7.27
N GLU A 172 11.45 -21.34 -6.46
CA GLU A 172 10.03 -21.16 -6.75
C GLU A 172 9.58 -19.75 -6.35
N ILE A 173 8.84 -19.08 -7.23
CA ILE A 173 8.14 -17.84 -6.90
C ILE A 173 6.75 -18.23 -6.37
N THR A 174 6.53 -18.03 -5.07
CA THR A 174 5.22 -18.28 -4.44
C THR A 174 4.18 -17.27 -4.92
N GLU A 175 4.54 -15.99 -4.88
CA GLU A 175 3.66 -14.88 -5.21
C GLU A 175 4.49 -13.61 -5.45
N PHE A 176 4.07 -12.77 -6.40
CA PHE A 176 4.40 -11.35 -6.37
C PHE A 176 3.29 -10.59 -5.65
N ALA A 177 3.65 -9.80 -4.64
CA ALA A 177 2.73 -9.06 -3.79
C ALA A 177 2.96 -7.55 -3.87
N ALA A 178 1.89 -6.78 -3.88
CA ALA A 178 1.95 -5.33 -3.72
C ALA A 178 0.82 -4.80 -2.83
N ILE A 179 1.06 -3.65 -2.20
CA ILE A 179 0.03 -3.00 -1.37
C ILE A 179 -0.97 -2.30 -2.28
N VAL A 180 -0.50 -1.61 -3.31
CA VAL A 180 -1.35 -0.88 -4.27
C VAL A 180 -1.23 -1.49 -5.67
N SER A 181 -2.35 -1.58 -6.39
CA SER A 181 -2.39 -1.91 -7.82
C SER A 181 -2.85 -0.70 -8.63
N LEU A 182 -2.32 -0.54 -9.85
CA LEU A 182 -2.87 0.34 -10.87
C LEU A 182 -3.48 -0.52 -11.99
N PRO A 183 -4.77 -0.92 -11.89
CA PRO A 183 -5.38 -1.88 -12.82
C PRO A 183 -5.27 -1.46 -14.29
N PHE A 184 -5.40 -0.15 -14.56
CA PHE A 184 -5.34 0.42 -15.90
C PHE A 184 -3.97 0.28 -16.61
N MET A 185 -2.93 -0.15 -15.90
CA MET A 185 -1.58 -0.35 -16.46
C MET A 185 -1.26 -1.79 -16.87
N ASP A 186 -2.18 -2.73 -16.59
CA ASP A 186 -2.09 -4.15 -16.97
C ASP A 186 -0.79 -4.84 -16.53
N GLY A 187 -0.25 -4.48 -15.35
CA GLY A 187 1.05 -4.98 -14.88
C GLY A 187 1.12 -6.51 -14.76
N VAL A 188 0.10 -7.14 -14.17
CA VAL A 188 0.05 -8.61 -14.02
C VAL A 188 -0.06 -9.31 -15.37
N LYS A 189 -0.87 -8.76 -16.29
CA LYS A 189 -1.00 -9.29 -17.65
C LYS A 189 0.36 -9.31 -18.37
N LYS A 190 1.14 -8.23 -18.27
CA LYS A 190 2.48 -8.16 -18.85
C LYS A 190 3.45 -9.20 -18.28
N ILE A 191 3.36 -9.49 -16.98
CA ILE A 191 4.13 -10.57 -16.36
C ILE A 191 3.71 -11.92 -16.96
N HIS A 192 2.41 -12.19 -17.07
CA HIS A 192 1.88 -13.46 -17.55
C HIS A 192 2.03 -13.68 -19.06
N GLU A 193 2.18 -12.62 -19.87
CA GLU A 193 2.44 -12.70 -21.31
C GLU A 193 3.94 -12.72 -21.66
N PHE A 194 4.81 -12.41 -20.69
CA PHE A 194 6.25 -12.35 -20.91
C PHE A 194 6.82 -13.68 -21.43
N ASP A 195 7.68 -13.58 -22.46
CA ASP A 195 8.39 -14.71 -23.07
C ASP A 195 7.48 -15.90 -23.36
N ASN A 196 6.43 -15.66 -24.16
CA ASN A 196 5.41 -16.65 -24.55
C ASN A 196 4.71 -17.30 -23.34
N GLY A 197 4.49 -16.52 -22.30
CA GLY A 197 3.80 -16.93 -21.09
C GLY A 197 4.64 -17.78 -20.14
N LYS A 198 5.96 -17.60 -20.15
CA LYS A 198 6.90 -18.27 -19.24
C LYS A 198 6.49 -18.14 -17.76
N PHE A 199 5.92 -17.00 -17.37
CA PHE A 199 5.55 -16.70 -15.98
C PHE A 199 4.04 -16.64 -15.74
N LYS A 200 3.21 -17.21 -16.61
CA LYS A 200 1.74 -17.23 -16.46
C LYS A 200 1.24 -17.92 -15.18
N ASP A 201 2.05 -18.81 -14.61
CA ASP A 201 1.71 -19.58 -13.42
C ASP A 201 2.13 -18.89 -12.10
N VAL A 202 2.83 -17.74 -12.19
CA VAL A 202 3.22 -16.94 -11.03
C VAL A 202 2.00 -16.20 -10.48
N SER A 203 1.63 -16.53 -9.25
CA SER A 203 0.55 -15.83 -8.53
C SER A 203 0.91 -14.36 -8.30
N CYS A 204 -0.03 -13.47 -8.52
CA CYS A 204 0.08 -12.06 -8.16
C CYS A 204 -1.04 -11.68 -7.20
N PHE A 205 -0.73 -10.97 -6.12
CA PHE A 205 -1.71 -10.46 -5.15
C PHE A 205 -1.53 -8.98 -4.87
N THR A 206 -2.63 -8.24 -4.85
CA THR A 206 -2.67 -6.82 -4.51
C THR A 206 -3.71 -6.53 -3.42
N LEU A 207 -3.42 -5.58 -2.53
CA LEU A 207 -4.31 -5.27 -1.41
C LEU A 207 -5.34 -4.19 -1.78
N VAL A 208 -4.91 -3.04 -2.27
CA VAL A 208 -5.76 -1.89 -2.62
C VAL A 208 -5.63 -1.59 -4.10
N ASP A 209 -6.76 -1.52 -4.81
CA ASP A 209 -6.80 -1.00 -6.18
C ASP A 209 -6.88 0.53 -6.16
N SER A 210 -6.15 1.18 -7.06
CA SER A 210 -6.15 2.66 -7.17
C SER A 210 -7.54 3.26 -7.38
N ASP A 211 -8.50 2.48 -7.88
CA ASP A 211 -9.88 2.90 -8.08
C ASP A 211 -10.62 3.19 -6.77
N LEU A 212 -10.11 2.68 -5.63
CA LEU A 212 -10.60 3.05 -4.30
C LEU A 212 -10.06 4.39 -3.83
N ILE A 213 -9.06 4.97 -4.51
CA ILE A 213 -8.38 6.20 -4.12
C ILE A 213 -8.91 7.37 -4.96
N GLY A 214 -10.00 7.96 -4.48
CA GLY A 214 -10.71 9.06 -5.14
C GLY A 214 -10.05 10.45 -5.05
N PRO A 215 -10.64 11.45 -5.73
CA PRO A 215 -10.15 12.83 -5.75
C PRO A 215 -10.05 13.50 -4.37
N GLU A 216 -10.89 13.08 -3.42
CA GLU A 216 -10.91 13.56 -2.04
C GLU A 216 -9.65 13.20 -1.25
N MET A 217 -8.85 12.25 -1.74
CA MET A 217 -7.56 11.86 -1.16
C MET A 217 -6.36 12.61 -1.77
N CYS A 218 -6.61 13.62 -2.62
CA CYS A 218 -5.57 14.52 -3.08
C CYS A 218 -4.98 15.29 -1.89
N ALA A 219 -3.66 15.17 -1.70
CA ALA A 219 -2.93 15.81 -0.63
C ALA A 219 -2.11 17.03 -1.10
N ASN A 220 -2.35 17.52 -2.33
CA ASN A 220 -1.72 18.74 -2.81
C ASN A 220 -1.99 19.89 -1.83
N PRO A 221 -0.95 20.63 -1.39
CA PRO A 221 -1.15 21.82 -0.61
C PRO A 221 -1.77 22.94 -1.47
N PRO A 222 -2.19 24.06 -0.86
CA PRO A 222 -2.69 25.20 -1.60
C PRO A 222 -1.73 25.66 -2.70
N ALA A 223 -2.27 26.10 -3.83
CA ALA A 223 -1.49 26.54 -4.98
C ALA A 223 -0.42 27.59 -4.59
N GLY A 224 0.79 27.44 -5.16
CA GLY A 224 1.94 28.29 -4.86
C GLY A 224 2.68 27.93 -3.57
N THR A 225 2.35 26.80 -2.93
CA THR A 225 3.14 26.27 -1.82
C THR A 225 4.46 25.71 -2.36
N PRO A 226 5.63 26.07 -1.79
CA PRO A 226 6.89 25.45 -2.21
C PRO A 226 6.92 23.96 -1.85
N ARG A 227 7.27 23.10 -2.82
CA ARG A 227 7.40 21.65 -2.63
C ARG A 227 8.63 21.28 -1.78
N VAL A 228 9.73 22.01 -1.94
CA VAL A 228 11.01 21.77 -1.25
C VAL A 228 11.39 23.01 -0.46
N LEU A 229 11.74 22.82 0.80
CA LEU A 229 12.20 23.87 1.71
C LEU A 229 13.60 23.51 2.20
N ALA A 230 14.49 24.49 2.27
CA ALA A 230 15.76 24.34 2.97
C ALA A 230 15.52 24.28 4.49
N PRO A 231 16.39 23.63 5.29
CA PRO A 231 16.22 23.52 6.74
C PRO A 231 15.93 24.86 7.45
N GLU A 232 16.61 25.92 7.03
CA GLU A 232 16.45 27.29 7.55
C GLU A 232 15.10 27.94 7.25
N GLU A 233 14.34 27.43 6.27
CA GLU A 233 13.03 27.96 5.88
C GLU A 233 11.87 27.29 6.64
N VAL A 234 12.12 26.13 7.25
CA VAL A 234 11.09 25.26 7.85
C VAL A 234 10.34 25.96 8.97
N GLU A 235 11.04 26.60 9.92
CA GLU A 235 10.38 27.24 11.07
C GLU A 235 9.42 28.35 10.62
N LYS A 236 9.87 29.19 9.68
CA LYS A 236 9.07 30.26 9.10
C LYS A 236 7.84 29.70 8.39
N PHE A 237 8.00 28.60 7.65
CA PHE A 237 6.90 27.93 6.97
C PHE A 237 5.87 27.34 7.94
N LEU A 238 6.32 26.63 8.98
CA LEU A 238 5.45 26.09 10.04
C LEU A 238 4.68 27.21 10.76
N GLY A 239 5.31 28.35 11.00
CA GLY A 239 4.67 29.54 11.55
C GLY A 239 3.52 30.06 10.67
N LYS A 240 3.74 30.14 9.34
CA LYS A 240 2.69 30.52 8.38
C LYS A 240 1.52 29.52 8.40
N LEU A 241 1.81 28.22 8.40
CA LEU A 241 0.78 27.17 8.42
C LEU A 241 -0.09 27.23 9.68
N ARG A 242 0.51 27.41 10.87
CA ARG A 242 -0.24 27.57 12.13
C ARG A 242 -1.18 28.77 12.09
N ASN A 243 -0.71 29.89 11.56
CA ASN A 243 -1.51 31.10 11.45
C ASN A 243 -2.66 30.95 10.46
N PHE A 244 -2.44 30.23 9.36
CA PHE A 244 -3.48 29.90 8.39
C PHE A 244 -4.58 29.03 9.02
N LYS A 245 -4.22 27.90 9.65
CA LYS A 245 -5.18 27.02 10.33
C LYS A 245 -5.98 27.73 11.43
N ARG A 246 -5.36 28.66 12.17
CA ARG A 246 -6.06 29.46 13.18
C ARG A 246 -7.12 30.36 12.55
N LYS A 247 -6.81 31.01 11.42
CA LYS A 247 -7.77 31.89 10.71
C LYS A 247 -8.97 31.12 10.17
N GLU A 248 -8.77 29.93 9.59
CA GLU A 248 -9.89 29.07 9.14
C GLU A 248 -10.78 28.62 10.30
N SER A 249 -10.21 28.30 11.46
CA SER A 249 -11.00 27.89 12.62
C SER A 249 -11.85 29.04 13.19
N THR A 250 -11.41 30.29 13.04
CA THR A 250 -12.13 31.48 13.49
C THR A 250 -13.13 32.02 12.47
N SER A 251 -13.15 31.50 11.23
CA SER A 251 -14.06 31.93 10.17
C SER A 251 -15.21 30.96 9.90
N LYS A 252 -15.35 29.86 10.68
CA LYS A 252 -16.57 29.05 10.64
C LYS A 252 -17.74 29.83 11.26
N PRO A 253 -18.91 29.94 10.58
CA PRO A 253 -20.03 30.69 11.12
C PRO A 253 -20.54 30.05 12.41
N THR A 254 -20.81 30.89 13.41
CA THR A 254 -21.55 30.54 14.62
C THR A 254 -22.87 29.87 14.22
N PRO A 255 -23.27 28.73 14.83
CA PRO A 255 -24.59 28.17 14.55
C PRO A 255 -25.66 29.23 14.83
N PRO A 256 -26.73 29.32 14.03
CA PRO A 256 -27.77 30.32 14.23
C PRO A 256 -28.35 30.16 15.64
N ALA A 257 -28.52 31.29 16.33
CA ALA A 257 -29.14 31.35 17.64
C ALA A 257 -30.52 30.67 17.58
N SER A 258 -30.74 29.69 18.47
CA SER A 258 -32.04 29.05 18.64
C SER A 258 -33.05 30.11 19.08
N THR A 259 -33.91 30.57 18.18
CA THR A 259 -35.13 31.28 18.55
C THR A 259 -36.04 30.27 19.21
N GLY A 260 -36.21 30.43 20.52
CA GLY A 260 -37.21 29.69 21.28
C GLY A 260 -38.60 30.07 20.83
N GLU A 261 -39.45 29.06 20.65
CA GLU A 261 -40.88 29.23 20.83
C GLU A 261 -41.37 28.04 21.65
N ALA A 262 -41.73 28.36 22.89
CA ALA A 262 -42.33 27.43 23.83
C ALA A 262 -43.83 27.33 23.53
N ALA A 263 -44.32 26.12 23.26
CA ALA A 263 -45.73 25.80 23.37
C ALA A 263 -45.89 24.68 24.40
N ALA A 264 -46.35 25.07 25.58
CA ALA A 264 -46.70 24.20 26.68
C ALA A 264 -47.97 23.40 26.35
N ALA A 265 -47.95 22.10 26.64
CA ALA A 265 -49.16 21.28 26.78
C ALA A 265 -49.20 20.75 28.23
N PRO A 266 -50.34 20.86 28.94
CA PRO A 266 -50.40 20.53 30.35
C PRO A 266 -50.51 19.02 30.58
N ALA A 267 -49.82 18.59 31.64
CA ALA A 267 -49.97 17.27 32.24
C ALA A 267 -51.33 17.16 32.94
N ALA A 268 -52.04 16.06 32.69
CA ALA A 268 -53.11 15.58 33.55
C ALA A 268 -52.69 14.22 34.13
N ALA A 269 -52.64 14.17 35.46
CA ALA A 269 -52.31 12.99 36.23
C ALA A 269 -53.56 12.19 36.60
N ALA A 270 -53.38 10.87 36.62
CA ALA A 270 -53.94 9.87 37.54
C ALA A 270 -55.48 9.73 37.68
N THR A 271 -55.95 8.53 37.33
CA THR A 271 -56.78 7.70 38.23
C THR A 271 -56.42 6.22 38.04
N GLU A 272 -56.16 5.55 39.16
CA GLU A 272 -56.14 4.09 39.32
C GLU A 272 -57.45 3.45 38.87
N GLU A 273 -57.40 2.23 38.33
CA GLU A 273 -58.30 1.18 38.80
C GLU A 273 -57.76 -0.23 38.51
N VAL A 274 -57.90 -1.06 39.54
CA VAL A 274 -57.50 -2.45 39.69
C VAL A 274 -58.60 -3.37 39.16
N LYS A 275 -58.26 -4.43 38.40
CA LYS A 275 -58.77 -5.80 38.64
C LYS A 275 -58.34 -6.85 37.59
N ALA A 276 -57.88 -7.97 38.16
CA ALA A 276 -57.91 -9.37 37.70
C ALA A 276 -57.10 -9.76 36.45
#